data_AF-A0A1U9VL03-F1
#
_entry.id   AF-A0A1U9VL03-F1
#
_cell.length_a   1.000
_cell.length_b   1.000
_cell.length_c   1.000
_cell.angle_alpha   90.00
_cell.angle_beta   90.00
_cell.angle_gamma   90.00
#
_symmetry.space_group_name_H-M   'P 1'
#
loop_
_entity.id
_entity.type
_entity.pdbx_description
1 polymer ?
#
loop_
_entity_poly.entity_id
_entity_poly.type
_entity_poly.pdbx_seq_one_letter_code
_entity_poly.pdbx_strand_id
1 'polypeptide(L)'
;MVPLASRQTMTATRRKMASIRWFVLGVWLLCVAVHLLMFIWTNEPRQGLEWYASHHAYSVAVFVLTRFPLWVAALCILTMVASRIHRVRSY
;
A
#
# COMPACT_ATOMS: atom_id res chain seq x y z
N MET A 1 -36.58 18.35 -8.65
CA MET A 1 -36.07 18.33 -7.27
C MET A 1 -35.59 16.92 -6.97
N VAL A 2 -34.29 16.75 -6.67
CA VAL A 2 -33.72 15.43 -6.37
C VAL A 2 -34.15 15.03 -4.94
N PRO A 3 -34.72 13.83 -4.71
CA PRO A 3 -35.24 13.46 -3.39
C PRO A 3 -34.12 13.49 -2.34
N LEU A 4 -34.35 14.10 -1.18
CA LEU A 4 -33.34 14.20 -0.10
C LEU A 4 -32.75 12.84 0.29
N ALA A 5 -33.56 11.77 0.23
CA ALA A 5 -33.13 10.40 0.48
C ALA A 5 -32.02 9.93 -0.48
N SER A 6 -32.06 10.34 -1.75
CA SER A 6 -31.03 9.99 -2.74
C SER A 6 -29.70 10.72 -2.52
N ARG A 7 -29.74 11.94 -1.96
CA ARG A 7 -28.53 12.69 -1.58
C ARG A 7 -27.86 12.10 -0.34
N GLN A 8 -28.65 11.64 0.64
CA GLN A 8 -28.10 10.98 1.84
C GLN A 8 -27.48 9.62 1.51
N THR A 9 -28.11 8.82 0.64
CA THR A 9 -27.53 7.54 0.20
C THR A 9 -26.28 7.74 -0.66
N MET A 10 -26.24 8.74 -1.54
CA MET A 10 -25.03 9.08 -2.31
C MET A 10 -23.87 9.51 -1.40
N THR A 11 -24.12 10.35 -0.39
CA THR A 11 -23.07 10.84 0.51
C THR A 11 -22.56 9.74 1.46
N ALA A 12 -23.44 8.87 1.96
CA ALA A 12 -23.06 7.71 2.76
C ALA A 12 -22.20 6.72 1.97
N THR A 13 -22.60 6.41 0.73
CA THR A 13 -21.85 5.48 -0.15
C THR A 13 -20.47 6.03 -0.49
N ARG A 14 -20.37 7.33 -0.77
CA ARG A 14 -19.09 8.00 -1.06
C ARG A 14 -18.15 8.01 0.14
N ARG A 15 -18.69 8.22 1.35
CA ARG A 15 -17.92 8.16 2.62
C ARG A 15 -17.42 6.75 2.92
N LYS A 16 -18.25 5.72 2.67
CA LYS A 16 -17.88 4.31 2.86
C LYS A 16 -16.75 3.89 1.91
N MET A 17 -16.82 4.31 0.64
CA MET A 17 -15.74 4.10 -0.33
C MET A 17 -14.44 4.82 0.04
N ALA A 18 -14.53 6.04 0.58
CA ALA A 18 -13.35 6.75 1.08
C ALA A 18 -12.70 6.02 2.27
N SER A 19 -13.50 5.54 3.22
CA SER A 19 -13.00 4.80 4.38
C SER A 19 -12.29 3.49 3.98
N ILE A 20 -12.86 2.73 3.04
CA ILE A 20 -12.23 1.50 2.53
C ILE A 20 -10.89 1.80 1.85
N ARG A 21 -10.81 2.88 1.06
CA ARG A 21 -9.55 3.29 0.42
C ARG A 21 -8.46 3.61 1.45
N TRP A 22 -8.80 4.38 2.48
CA TRP A 22 -7.87 4.70 3.57
C TRP A 22 -7.47 3.45 4.35
N PHE A 23 -8.39 2.53 4.57
CA PHE A 23 -8.09 1.25 5.23
C PHE A 23 -7.12 0.41 4.40
N VAL A 24 -7.35 0.27 3.10
CA VAL A 24 -6.44 -0.46 2.18
C VAL A 24 -5.06 0.18 2.15
N LEU A 25 -4.98 1.51 2.10
CA LEU A 25 -3.70 2.23 2.18
C LEU A 25 -3.00 2.01 3.52
N GLY A 26 -3.75 2.02 4.63
CA GLY A 26 -3.22 1.76 5.97
C GLY A 26 -2.66 0.35 6.11
N VAL A 27 -3.41 -0.67 5.65
CA VAL A 27 -2.96 -2.07 5.63
C VAL A 27 -1.73 -2.23 4.73
N TRP A 28 -1.72 -1.59 3.56
CA TRP A 28 -0.57 -1.61 2.67
C TRP A 28 0.67 -0.99 3.33
N LEU A 29 0.55 0.19 3.95
CA LEU A 29 1.63 0.82 4.69
C LEU A 29 2.15 -0.07 5.83
N LEU A 30 1.24 -0.71 6.57
CA LEU A 30 1.60 -1.63 7.64
C LEU A 30 2.40 -2.84 7.11
N CYS A 31 1.95 -3.46 6.01
CA CYS A 31 2.67 -4.57 5.39
C CYS A 31 4.07 -4.16 4.90
N VAL A 32 4.19 -2.99 4.28
CA VAL A 32 5.47 -2.43 3.82
C VAL A 32 6.40 -2.18 5.02
N ALA A 33 5.88 -1.60 6.11
CA ALA A 33 6.65 -1.34 7.33
C ALA A 33 7.14 -2.63 8.01
N VAL A 34 6.29 -3.66 8.10
CA VAL A 34 6.67 -4.97 8.65
C VAL A 34 7.75 -5.64 7.78
N HIS A 35 7.61 -5.58 6.45
CA HIS A 35 8.64 -6.12 5.54
C HIS A 35 9.96 -5.38 5.65
N LEU A 36 9.92 -4.05 5.78
CA LEU A 36 11.11 -3.23 6.00
C LEU A 36 11.80 -3.61 7.33
N LEU A 37 11.02 -3.74 8.41
CA LEU A 37 11.54 -4.13 9.72
C LEU A 37 12.18 -5.52 9.67
N MET A 38 11.52 -6.48 9.02
CA MET A 38 12.06 -7.83 8.82
C MET A 38 13.34 -7.79 7.99
N PHE A 39 13.38 -6.99 6.91
CA PHE A 39 14.55 -6.85 6.05
C PHE A 39 15.75 -6.26 6.80
N ILE A 40 15.52 -5.27 7.67
CA ILE A 40 16.55 -4.68 8.52
C ILE A 40 17.09 -5.71 9.52
N TRP A 41 16.19 -6.47 10.16
CA TRP A 41 16.57 -7.50 11.14
C TRP A 41 17.34 -8.64 10.48
N THR A 42 16.91 -9.12 9.32
CA THR A 42 17.56 -10.26 8.63
C THR A 42 18.87 -9.91 7.96
N ASN A 43 19.10 -8.64 7.61
CA ASN A 43 20.33 -8.18 6.97
C ASN A 43 21.28 -7.51 7.97
N GLU A 44 21.29 -7.98 9.22
CA GLU A 44 22.33 -7.56 10.16
C GLU A 44 23.70 -7.87 9.54
N PRO A 45 24.54 -6.85 9.28
CA PRO A 45 25.75 -7.04 8.50
C PRO A 45 26.66 -8.00 9.24
N ARG A 46 27.06 -9.10 8.55
CA ARG A 46 28.10 -10.01 9.04
C ARG A 46 29.28 -9.17 9.51
N GLN A 47 29.60 -9.29 10.79
CA GLN A 47 30.59 -8.47 11.48
C GLN A 47 31.87 -8.34 10.64
N GLY A 48 32.21 -7.12 10.24
CA GLY A 48 33.58 -6.77 9.83
C GLY A 48 33.81 -6.20 8.43
N LEU A 49 32.83 -6.14 7.50
CA LEU A 49 33.14 -5.65 6.14
C LEU A 49 32.68 -4.23 5.80
N GLU A 50 31.54 -3.73 6.30
CA GLU A 50 31.01 -2.44 5.81
C GLU A 50 30.35 -1.61 6.91
N TRP A 51 31.11 -0.71 7.54
CA TRP A 51 30.60 0.30 8.50
C TRP A 51 29.46 1.15 7.92
N TYR A 52 29.41 1.33 6.60
CA TYR A 52 28.32 2.07 5.94
C TYR A 52 27.00 1.28 5.88
N ALA A 53 27.07 -0.06 5.85
CA ALA A 53 25.92 -0.95 5.82
C ALA A 53 25.26 -1.17 7.19
N SER A 54 25.92 -0.78 8.29
CA SER A 54 25.33 -0.80 9.63
C SER A 54 24.31 0.31 9.86
N HIS A 55 24.28 1.33 8.99
CA HIS A 55 23.28 2.39 9.07
C HIS A 55 21.93 1.87 8.58
N HIS A 56 20.93 1.88 9.46
CA HIS A 56 19.54 1.57 9.12
C HIS A 56 19.03 2.35 7.90
N ALA A 57 19.54 3.58 7.68
CA ALA A 57 19.23 4.39 6.50
C ALA A 57 19.65 3.73 5.17
N TYR A 58 20.75 2.97 5.14
CA TYR A 58 21.20 2.23 3.95
C TYR A 58 20.25 1.08 3.62
N SER A 59 19.87 0.27 4.62
CA SER A 59 18.89 -0.81 4.44
C SER A 59 17.53 -0.28 3.99
N VAL A 60 17.10 0.88 4.51
CA VAL A 60 15.90 1.58 4.03
C VAL A 60 16.06 2.01 2.58
N ALA A 61 17.18 2.63 2.20
CA ALA A 61 17.43 3.07 0.83
C ALA A 61 17.43 1.90 -0.16
N VAL A 62 18.10 0.79 0.16
CA VAL A 62 18.12 -0.43 -0.66
C VAL A 62 16.71 -1.01 -0.79
N PHE A 63 15.94 -1.04 0.30
CA PHE A 63 14.55 -1.51 0.28
C PHE A 63 13.66 -0.61 -0.59
N VAL A 64 13.80 0.71 -0.47
CA VAL A 64 13.07 1.69 -1.31
C VAL A 64 13.45 1.55 -2.78
N LEU A 65 14.71 1.28 -3.10
CA LEU A 65 15.14 1.16 -4.49
C LEU A 65 14.67 -0.16 -5.12
N THR A 66 14.71 -1.26 -4.36
CA THR A 66 14.55 -2.62 -4.92
C THR A 66 13.17 -3.21 -4.70
N ARG A 67 12.50 -2.88 -3.59
CA ARG A 67 11.24 -3.52 -3.18
C ARG A 67 10.05 -2.58 -3.29
N PHE A 68 10.22 -1.29 -3.00
CA PHE A 68 9.11 -0.33 -3.07
C PHE A 68 8.46 -0.24 -4.47
N PRO A 69 9.19 -0.25 -5.60
CA PRO A 69 8.57 -0.24 -6.93
C PRO A 69 7.67 -1.45 -7.18
N LEU A 70 8.03 -2.62 -6.62
CA LEU A 70 7.21 -3.84 -6.72
C LEU A 70 5.92 -3.71 -5.91
N TRP A 71 5.97 -3.11 -4.71
CA TRP A 71 4.78 -2.85 -3.90
C TRP A 71 3.82 -1.86 -4.57
N VAL A 72 4.37 -0.83 -5.24
CA VAL A 72 3.57 0.11 -6.05
C VAL A 72 2.97 -0.58 -7.27
N ALA A 73 3.75 -1.39 -7.99
CA ALA A 73 3.25 -2.17 -9.13
C ALA A 73 2.12 -3.13 -8.72
N ALA A 74 2.24 -3.81 -7.59
CA ALA A 74 1.20 -4.68 -7.05
C ALA A 74 -0.10 -3.93 -6.74
N LEU A 75 -0.02 -2.73 -6.14
CA LEU A 75 -1.20 -1.86 -5.94
C LEU A 75 -1.82 -1.43 -7.27
N CYS A 76 -1.02 -1.06 -8.26
CA CYS A 76 -1.50 -0.69 -9.59
C CYS A 76 -2.23 -1.86 -10.27
N ILE A 77 -1.70 -3.08 -10.18
CA ILE A 77 -2.34 -4.27 -10.74
C ILE A 77 -3.65 -4.57 -10.00
N LEU A 78 -3.64 -4.55 -8.66
CA LEU A 78 -4.85 -4.77 -7.85
C LEU A 78 -5.96 -3.76 -8.18
N THR A 79 -5.61 -2.49 -8.33
CA THR A 79 -6.58 -1.44 -8.69
C THR A 79 -7.10 -1.61 -10.13
N MET A 80 -6.25 -1.99 -11.09
CA MET A 80 -6.69 -2.34 -12.44
C MET A 80 -7.64 -3.54 -12.44
N VAL A 81 -7.30 -4.61 -11.73
CA VAL A 81 -8.14 -5.83 -11.62
C VAL A 81 -9.47 -5.51 -10.95
N ALA A 82 -9.47 -4.76 -9.84
CA ALA A 82 -10.70 -4.34 -9.17
C ALA A 82 -11.58 -3.48 -10.09
N SER A 83 -10.98 -2.60 -10.89
CA SER A 83 -11.70 -1.79 -11.87
C SER A 83 -12.30 -2.64 -13.00
N ARG A 84 -11.58 -3.66 -13.47
CA ARG A 84 -12.06 -4.60 -14.49
C ARG A 84 -13.24 -5.43 -13.96
N ILE A 85 -13.16 -5.96 -12.73
CA ILE A 85 -14.24 -6.74 -12.12
C ILE A 85 -15.49 -5.87 -11.94
N HIS A 86 -15.34 -4.62 -11.48
CA HIS A 86 -16.46 -3.68 -11.39
C HIS A 86 -17.11 -3.38 -12.74
N ARG A 87 -16.30 -3.29 -13.81
CA ARG A 87 -16.80 -3.07 -15.17
C ARG A 87 -17.57 -4.28 -15.72
N VAL A 88 -17.12 -5.51 -15.43
CA VAL A 88 -17.81 -6.74 -15.85
C VAL A 88 -19.14 -6.93 -15.11
N ARG A 89 -19.22 -6.57 -13.83
CA ARG A 89 -20.45 -6.70 -13.02
C ARG A 89 -21.54 -5.68 -13.37
N SER A 90 -21.22 -4.68 -14.19
CA SER A 90 -22.15 -3.60 -14.56
C SER A 90 -22.77 -3.75 -15.97
N TYR A 91 -22.42 -4.84 -16.67
CA TYR A 91 -23.11 -5.33 -17.86
C TYR A 91 -23.96 -6.55 -17.48
#